data_AF-A0A1D2MIS9-F1
#
_entry.id   AF-A0A1D2MIS9-F1
#
_cell.length_a   1.000
_cell.length_b   1.000
_cell.length_c   1.000
_cell.angle_alpha   90.00
_cell.angle_beta   90.00
_cell.angle_gamma   90.00
#
_symmetry.space_group_name_H-M   'P 1'
#
loop_
_entity.id
_entity.type
_entity.pdbx_description
1 polymer ?
#
loop_
_entity_poly.entity_id
_entity_poly.type
_entity_poly.pdbx_seq_one_letter_code
_entity_poly.pdbx_strand_id
1 'polypeptide(L)'
;MLQIFNQVLTVASELAISAFPAQLCSTTVLKVVPMIFMVMSGFVEYFMELSKTKADFSIKGFSVPVSRIGKEFKVIVEGMIQHIEQVQRTYAEEETKKNKSKKVPNAVKAQLMKDKKLIPNMVYSIEKYDQQIISLSNKKKDQRGTRLLVGMKLSTARDFKIDAGKLTEALSDRRVVQEMTTVPDEETRMKPDDVPVPAPGSRLRKGRKRKPASKDESHEEEED
;
A
#
# COMPACT_ATOMS: atom_id res chain seq x y z
N MET A 1 -12.52 -6.77 -29.66
CA MET A 1 -11.53 -6.07 -28.81
C MET A 1 -11.84 -6.17 -27.32
N LEU A 2 -12.98 -5.65 -26.81
CA LEU A 2 -13.32 -5.72 -25.38
C LEU A 2 -13.46 -7.16 -24.82
N GLN A 3 -13.94 -8.11 -25.63
CA GLN A 3 -13.98 -9.53 -25.25
C GLN A 3 -12.60 -10.15 -25.07
N ILE A 4 -11.66 -9.88 -25.99
CA ILE A 4 -10.26 -10.33 -25.90
C ILE A 4 -9.62 -9.73 -24.64
N PHE A 5 -9.86 -8.46 -24.36
CA PHE A 5 -9.39 -7.83 -23.14
C PHE A 5 -9.95 -8.50 -21.87
N ASN A 6 -11.24 -8.86 -21.85
CA ASN A 6 -11.82 -9.61 -20.74
C ASN A 6 -11.16 -10.98 -20.52
N GLN A 7 -10.73 -11.66 -21.59
CA GLN A 7 -9.98 -12.91 -21.50
C GLN A 7 -8.57 -12.68 -20.95
N VAL A 8 -7.87 -11.64 -21.42
CA VAL A 8 -6.56 -11.23 -20.87
C VAL A 8 -6.67 -10.91 -19.39
N LEU A 9 -7.75 -10.23 -18.97
CA LEU A 9 -8.01 -9.92 -17.57
C LEU A 9 -8.23 -11.19 -16.74
N THR A 10 -8.93 -12.21 -17.27
CA THR A 10 -9.04 -13.52 -16.60
C THR A 10 -7.66 -14.13 -16.40
N VAL A 11 -6.86 -14.23 -17.45
CA VAL A 11 -5.51 -14.83 -17.38
C VAL A 11 -4.64 -14.08 -16.38
N ALA A 12 -4.70 -12.74 -16.37
CA ALA A 12 -3.94 -11.92 -15.43
C ALA A 12 -4.41 -12.08 -13.98
N SER A 13 -5.73 -12.23 -13.74
CA SER A 13 -6.27 -12.53 -12.41
C SER A 13 -5.77 -13.88 -11.90
N GLU A 14 -5.84 -14.92 -12.73
CA GLU A 14 -5.32 -16.26 -12.38
C GLU A 14 -3.82 -16.21 -12.11
N LEU A 15 -3.07 -15.45 -12.91
CA LEU A 15 -1.64 -15.23 -12.72
C LEU A 15 -1.35 -14.53 -11.38
N ALA A 16 -2.13 -13.51 -11.02
CA ALA A 16 -1.96 -12.77 -9.77
C ALA A 16 -2.40 -13.56 -8.53
N ILE A 17 -3.34 -14.50 -8.67
CA ILE A 17 -3.72 -15.46 -7.62
C ILE A 17 -2.66 -16.55 -7.46
N SER A 18 -2.06 -16.99 -8.57
CA SER A 18 -1.12 -18.11 -8.55
C SER A 18 0.07 -17.80 -7.64
N ALA A 19 0.24 -18.63 -6.61
CA ALA A 19 1.32 -18.53 -5.65
C ALA A 19 2.64 -18.93 -6.32
N PHE A 20 3.28 -17.97 -6.99
CA PHE A 20 4.57 -18.22 -7.60
C PHE A 20 5.64 -18.43 -6.53
N PRO A 21 6.63 -19.31 -6.78
CA PRO A 21 7.86 -19.33 -6.03
C PRO A 21 8.44 -17.90 -5.98
N ALA A 22 8.61 -17.39 -4.76
CA ALA A 22 9.01 -16.01 -4.52
C ALA A 22 10.36 -15.77 -5.18
N GLN A 23 10.41 -15.08 -6.33
CA GLN A 23 11.56 -14.30 -6.83
C GLN A 23 11.36 -13.75 -8.24
N LEU A 24 10.92 -14.54 -9.23
CA LEU A 24 10.95 -14.09 -10.64
C LEU A 24 9.57 -13.80 -11.21
N CYS A 25 8.61 -14.70 -11.01
CA CYS A 25 7.28 -14.55 -11.58
C CYS A 25 6.51 -13.39 -10.93
N SER A 26 6.69 -13.13 -9.63
CA SER A 26 6.10 -11.98 -8.93
C SER A 26 6.52 -10.64 -9.55
N THR A 27 7.81 -10.46 -9.90
CA THR A 27 8.26 -9.24 -10.59
C THR A 27 7.63 -9.05 -11.96
N THR A 28 7.35 -10.15 -12.64
CA THR A 28 6.74 -10.12 -13.97
C THR A 28 5.28 -9.70 -13.85
N VAL A 29 4.54 -10.27 -12.89
CA VAL A 29 3.16 -9.86 -12.59
C VAL A 29 3.10 -8.38 -12.19
N LEU A 30 4.00 -7.91 -11.31
CA LEU A 30 4.09 -6.51 -10.90
C LEU A 30 4.35 -5.54 -12.08
N LYS A 31 4.90 -6.02 -13.20
CA LYS A 31 5.07 -5.23 -14.43
C LYS A 31 3.88 -5.33 -15.39
N VAL A 32 3.23 -6.50 -15.45
CA VAL A 32 2.06 -6.74 -16.31
C VAL A 32 0.82 -6.01 -15.79
N VAL A 33 0.60 -5.96 -14.48
CA VAL A 33 -0.55 -5.27 -13.88
C VAL A 33 -0.62 -3.79 -14.32
N PRO A 34 0.45 -2.97 -14.19
CA PRO A 34 0.46 -1.61 -14.74
C PRO A 34 0.10 -1.52 -16.23
N MET A 35 0.53 -2.50 -17.05
CA MET A 35 0.21 -2.50 -18.49
C MET A 35 -1.29 -2.71 -18.74
N ILE A 36 -1.95 -3.57 -17.96
CA ILE A 36 -3.40 -3.78 -18.05
C ILE A 36 -4.14 -2.46 -17.73
N PHE A 37 -3.72 -1.76 -16.68
CA PHE A 37 -4.30 -0.46 -16.33
C PHE A 37 -4.00 0.60 -17.40
N MET A 38 -2.81 0.59 -18.01
CA MET A 38 -2.45 1.50 -19.11
C MET A 38 -3.32 1.29 -20.35
N VAL A 39 -3.55 0.03 -20.74
CA VAL A 39 -4.44 -0.30 -21.87
C VAL A 39 -5.87 0.17 -21.57
N MET A 40 -6.35 -0.06 -20.35
CA MET A 40 -7.67 0.42 -19.92
C MET A 40 -7.76 1.94 -19.89
N SER A 41 -6.75 2.63 -19.39
CA SER A 41 -6.62 4.08 -19.46
C SER A 41 -6.72 4.59 -20.89
N GLY A 42 -6.07 3.91 -21.85
CA GLY A 42 -6.19 4.24 -23.27
C GLY A 42 -7.63 4.11 -23.80
N PHE A 43 -8.36 3.06 -23.39
CA PHE A 43 -9.80 2.96 -23.72
C PHE A 43 -10.62 4.09 -23.09
N VAL A 44 -10.34 4.45 -21.83
CA VAL A 44 -11.02 5.56 -21.16
C VAL A 44 -10.75 6.88 -21.89
N GLU A 45 -9.51 7.17 -22.24
CA GLU A 45 -9.12 8.35 -23.01
C GLU A 45 -9.80 8.39 -24.38
N TYR A 46 -9.83 7.26 -25.08
CA TYR A 46 -10.57 7.13 -26.34
C TYR A 46 -12.06 7.47 -26.18
N PHE A 47 -12.73 6.93 -25.16
CA PHE A 47 -14.14 7.26 -24.90
C PHE A 47 -14.34 8.70 -24.43
N MET A 48 -13.39 9.26 -23.69
CA MET A 48 -13.40 10.68 -23.30
C MET A 48 -13.29 11.58 -24.53
N GLU A 49 -12.45 11.25 -25.51
CA GLU A 49 -12.32 12.03 -26.74
C GLU A 49 -13.56 11.88 -27.63
N LEU A 50 -14.05 10.65 -27.78
CA LEU A 50 -15.27 10.37 -28.53
C LEU A 50 -16.49 11.11 -27.92
N SER A 51 -16.47 11.35 -26.61
CA SER A 51 -17.50 12.15 -25.92
C SER A 51 -17.51 13.62 -26.26
N LYS A 52 -16.37 14.17 -26.67
CA LYS A 52 -16.28 15.57 -27.12
C LYS A 52 -16.81 15.70 -28.56
N THR A 53 -16.51 14.72 -29.41
CA THR A 53 -16.82 14.80 -30.85
C THR A 53 -18.22 14.31 -31.20
N LYS A 54 -18.76 13.30 -30.50
CA LYS A 54 -20.07 12.70 -30.80
C LYS A 54 -20.92 12.65 -29.54
N ALA A 55 -22.03 13.38 -29.50
CA ALA A 55 -22.94 13.39 -28.34
C ALA A 55 -23.56 12.02 -28.05
N ASP A 56 -23.80 11.19 -29.08
CA ASP A 56 -24.57 9.94 -28.95
C ASP A 56 -23.76 8.64 -29.03
N PHE A 57 -22.44 8.68 -28.82
CA PHE A 57 -21.66 7.45 -28.85
C PHE A 57 -22.01 6.51 -27.68
N SER A 58 -22.04 5.21 -27.98
CA SER A 58 -22.43 4.17 -27.03
C SER A 58 -21.21 3.50 -26.39
N ILE A 59 -21.23 3.39 -25.06
CA ILE A 59 -20.19 2.69 -24.26
C ILE A 59 -20.63 1.24 -23.95
N LYS A 60 -21.58 0.69 -24.72
CA LYS A 60 -22.09 -0.67 -24.53
C LYS A 60 -20.94 -1.69 -24.48
N GLY A 61 -20.91 -2.51 -23.44
CA GLY A 61 -19.90 -3.55 -23.23
C GLY A 61 -18.67 -3.13 -22.45
N PHE A 62 -18.37 -1.84 -22.30
CA PHE A 62 -17.22 -1.38 -21.49
C PHE A 62 -17.49 -1.43 -19.99
N SER A 63 -18.75 -1.40 -19.56
CA SER A 63 -19.12 -1.52 -18.15
C SER A 63 -18.68 -2.86 -17.53
N VAL A 64 -18.67 -3.94 -18.32
CA VAL A 64 -18.28 -5.28 -17.87
C VAL A 64 -16.81 -5.35 -17.44
N PRO A 65 -15.81 -5.02 -18.29
CA PRO A 65 -14.41 -5.02 -17.88
C PRO A 65 -14.15 -4.01 -16.75
N VAL A 66 -14.79 -2.84 -16.76
CA VAL A 66 -14.64 -1.84 -15.68
C VAL A 66 -15.12 -2.40 -14.35
N SER A 67 -16.31 -3.01 -14.31
CA SER A 67 -16.86 -3.62 -13.10
C SER A 67 -15.99 -4.76 -12.59
N ARG A 68 -15.50 -5.61 -13.50
CA ARG A 68 -14.64 -6.74 -13.14
C ARG A 68 -13.30 -6.29 -12.56
N ILE A 69 -12.66 -5.28 -13.16
CA ILE A 69 -11.45 -4.67 -12.61
C ILE A 69 -11.71 -4.15 -11.19
N GLY A 70 -12.82 -3.43 -11.01
CA GLY A 70 -13.20 -2.82 -9.75
C GLY A 70 -13.59 -3.78 -8.64
N LYS A 71 -14.10 -4.97 -8.97
CA LYS A 71 -14.60 -5.96 -8.00
C LYS A 71 -13.60 -7.07 -7.70
N GLU A 72 -12.98 -7.62 -8.74
CA GLU A 72 -12.16 -8.82 -8.65
C GLU A 72 -10.69 -8.45 -8.72
N PHE A 73 -10.27 -7.85 -9.83
CA PHE A 73 -8.85 -7.72 -10.15
C PHE A 73 -8.08 -6.87 -9.13
N LYS A 74 -8.65 -5.74 -8.70
CA LYS A 74 -8.01 -4.91 -7.67
C LYS A 74 -7.88 -5.62 -6.33
N VAL A 75 -8.90 -6.37 -5.92
CA VAL A 75 -8.86 -7.13 -4.66
C VAL A 75 -7.76 -8.18 -4.72
N ILE A 76 -7.61 -8.85 -5.86
CA ILE A 76 -6.52 -9.80 -6.11
C ILE A 76 -5.16 -9.10 -6.04
N VAL A 77 -4.99 -7.97 -6.72
CA VAL A 77 -3.73 -7.21 -6.72
C VAL A 77 -3.37 -6.72 -5.31
N GLU A 78 -4.35 -6.26 -4.53
CA GLU A 78 -4.12 -5.87 -3.14
C GLU A 78 -3.72 -7.06 -2.26
N GLY A 79 -4.32 -8.23 -2.45
CA GLY A 79 -3.91 -9.45 -1.75
C GLY A 79 -2.49 -9.89 -2.12
N MET A 80 -2.11 -9.76 -3.39
CA MET A 80 -0.74 -10.01 -3.85
C MET A 80 0.27 -9.06 -3.19
N ILE A 81 -0.03 -7.76 -3.11
CA ILE A 81 0.84 -6.78 -2.42
C ILE A 81 1.01 -7.18 -0.96
N GLN A 82 -0.08 -7.51 -0.26
CA GLN A 82 -0.03 -7.95 1.14
C GLN A 82 0.85 -9.19 1.33
N HIS A 83 0.74 -10.17 0.45
CA HIS A 83 1.57 -11.37 0.50
C HIS A 83 3.05 -11.02 0.33
N ILE A 84 3.39 -10.20 -0.68
CA ILE A 84 4.76 -9.74 -0.91
C ILE A 84 5.29 -9.01 0.33
N GLU A 85 4.55 -8.05 0.87
CA GLU A 85 4.96 -7.31 2.07
C GLU A 85 5.14 -8.22 3.29
N GLN A 86 4.28 -9.24 3.46
CA GLN A 86 4.39 -10.18 4.56
C GLN A 86 5.67 -11.02 4.44
N VAL A 87 5.96 -11.52 3.24
CA VAL A 87 7.23 -12.22 2.96
C VAL A 87 8.42 -11.30 3.26
N GLN A 88 8.37 -10.03 2.86
CA GLN A 88 9.42 -9.06 3.16
C GLN A 88 9.61 -8.82 4.68
N ARG A 89 8.51 -8.73 5.44
CA ARG A 89 8.54 -8.62 6.92
C ARG A 89 9.20 -9.83 7.56
N THR A 90 8.86 -11.04 7.13
CA THR A 90 9.46 -12.27 7.68
C THR A 90 10.98 -12.30 7.51
N TYR A 91 11.50 -11.90 6.33
CA TYR A 91 12.95 -11.82 6.11
C TYR A 91 13.63 -10.73 6.96
N ALA A 92 12.96 -9.61 7.22
CA ALA A 92 13.50 -8.56 8.08
C ALA A 92 13.58 -9.00 9.56
N GLU A 93 12.57 -9.75 10.04
CA GLU A 93 12.58 -10.34 11.39
C GLU A 93 13.66 -11.43 11.53
N GLU A 94 13.93 -12.22 10.49
CA GLU A 94 15.00 -13.22 10.50
C GLU A 94 16.41 -12.61 10.57
N GLU A 95 16.65 -11.45 9.94
CA GLU A 95 17.94 -10.74 10.07
C GLU A 95 18.15 -10.13 11.47
N THR A 96 17.07 -9.79 12.18
CA THR A 96 17.17 -9.16 13.52
C THR A 96 17.26 -10.16 14.67
N LYS A 97 16.66 -11.36 14.53
CA LYS A 97 16.60 -12.38 15.60
C LYS A 97 17.79 -13.35 15.66
N LYS A 98 18.73 -13.35 14.70
CA LYS A 98 19.84 -14.34 14.67
C LYS A 98 21.24 -13.73 14.71
N ASN A 99 21.97 -14.09 15.77
CA ASN A 99 23.41 -14.16 15.80
C ASN A 99 24.00 -14.77 14.50
N LYS A 100 24.72 -13.95 13.73
CA LYS A 100 25.85 -14.22 12.81
C LYS A 100 25.81 -15.31 11.71
N SER A 101 24.79 -16.16 11.49
CA SER A 101 24.96 -17.29 10.54
C SER A 101 24.01 -17.42 9.33
N LYS A 102 22.93 -16.63 9.20
CA LYS A 102 22.08 -16.70 7.99
C LYS A 102 21.90 -15.31 7.38
N LYS A 103 22.86 -14.90 6.54
CA LYS A 103 22.69 -13.73 5.67
C LYS A 103 21.50 -13.98 4.75
N VAL A 104 20.56 -13.03 4.64
CA VAL A 104 19.50 -13.11 3.63
C VAL A 104 20.16 -13.23 2.25
N PRO A 105 19.75 -14.19 1.40
CA PRO A 105 20.36 -14.39 0.09
C PRO A 105 20.36 -13.11 -0.75
N ASN A 106 21.44 -12.84 -1.48
CA ASN A 106 21.55 -11.65 -2.34
C ASN A 106 20.40 -11.54 -3.35
N ALA A 107 19.89 -12.68 -3.85
CA ALA A 107 18.71 -12.75 -4.71
C ALA A 107 17.46 -12.15 -4.05
N VAL A 108 17.24 -12.43 -2.76
CA VAL A 108 16.12 -11.89 -1.97
C VAL A 108 16.28 -10.39 -1.73
N LYS A 109 17.51 -9.92 -1.44
CA LYS A 109 17.78 -8.47 -1.29
C LYS A 109 17.56 -7.70 -2.59
N ALA A 110 18.02 -8.24 -3.72
CA ALA A 110 17.78 -7.66 -5.04
C ALA A 110 16.29 -7.62 -5.39
N GLN A 111 15.54 -8.64 -4.99
CA GLN A 111 14.10 -8.69 -5.17
C GLN A 111 13.37 -7.63 -4.35
N LEU A 112 13.73 -7.48 -3.07
CA LEU A 112 13.19 -6.46 -2.19
C LEU A 112 13.38 -5.05 -2.77
N MET A 113 14.55 -4.78 -3.36
CA MET A 113 14.84 -3.51 -4.04
C MET A 113 13.95 -3.29 -5.27
N LYS A 114 13.62 -4.35 -6.03
CA LYS A 114 12.71 -4.27 -7.18
C LYS A 114 11.29 -3.99 -6.71
N ASP A 115 10.80 -4.72 -5.73
CA ASP A 115 9.43 -4.57 -5.21
C ASP A 115 9.19 -3.15 -4.68
N LYS A 116 10.17 -2.58 -3.96
CA LYS A 116 10.13 -1.19 -3.50
C LYS A 116 9.95 -0.15 -4.62
N LYS A 117 10.35 -0.47 -5.85
CA LYS A 117 10.17 0.41 -7.02
C LYS A 117 8.90 0.06 -7.81
N LEU A 118 8.61 -1.23 -7.97
CA LEU A 118 7.52 -1.72 -8.80
C LEU A 118 6.15 -1.55 -8.14
N ILE A 119 6.04 -1.77 -6.82
CA ILE A 119 4.77 -1.63 -6.10
C ILE A 119 4.24 -0.20 -6.18
N PRO A 120 5.02 0.87 -5.88
CA PRO A 120 4.53 2.24 -6.02
C PRO A 120 4.07 2.59 -7.44
N ASN A 121 4.80 2.14 -8.46
CA ASN A 121 4.44 2.37 -9.86
C ASN A 121 3.12 1.68 -10.24
N MET A 122 2.95 0.43 -9.78
CA MET A 122 1.71 -0.31 -9.98
C MET A 122 0.53 0.38 -9.30
N VAL A 123 0.67 0.76 -8.03
CA VAL A 123 -0.36 1.48 -7.28
C VAL A 123 -0.73 2.80 -7.97
N TYR A 124 0.26 3.57 -8.42
CA TYR A 124 0.03 4.80 -9.18
C TYR A 124 -0.80 4.55 -10.45
N SER A 125 -0.50 3.49 -11.19
CA SER A 125 -1.25 3.14 -12.40
C SER A 125 -2.71 2.80 -12.12
N ILE A 126 -2.99 2.13 -10.99
CA ILE A 126 -4.35 1.82 -10.53
C ILE A 126 -5.10 3.11 -10.16
N GLU A 127 -4.49 3.98 -9.36
CA GLU A 127 -5.09 5.24 -8.92
C GLU A 127 -5.38 6.18 -10.10
N LYS A 128 -4.45 6.27 -11.05
CA LYS A 128 -4.63 7.05 -12.27
C LYS A 128 -5.85 6.55 -13.06
N TYR A 129 -5.97 5.24 -13.24
CA TYR A 129 -7.13 4.65 -13.89
C TYR A 129 -8.44 4.96 -13.14
N ASP A 130 -8.43 4.92 -11.81
CA ASP A 130 -9.61 5.24 -10.99
C ASP A 130 -10.08 6.67 -11.21
N GLN A 131 -9.15 7.62 -11.20
CA GLN A 131 -9.45 9.03 -11.49
C GLN A 131 -10.04 9.22 -12.90
N GLN A 132 -9.51 8.49 -13.89
CA GLN A 132 -10.00 8.56 -15.26
C GLN A 132 -11.41 7.97 -15.39
N ILE A 133 -11.71 6.83 -14.77
CA ILE A 133 -13.05 6.22 -14.76
C ILE A 133 -14.05 7.10 -14.03
N ILE A 134 -13.67 7.71 -12.90
CA ILE A 134 -14.52 8.68 -12.20
C ILE A 134 -14.86 9.84 -13.13
N SER A 135 -13.85 10.39 -13.80
CA SER A 135 -14.02 11.51 -14.75
C SER A 135 -14.96 11.15 -15.90
N LEU A 136 -14.78 9.98 -16.52
CA LEU A 136 -15.66 9.49 -17.59
C LEU A 136 -17.08 9.23 -17.08
N SER A 137 -17.23 8.62 -15.90
CA SER A 137 -18.54 8.33 -15.31
C SER A 137 -19.32 9.61 -14.99
N ASN A 138 -18.64 10.64 -14.48
CA ASN A 138 -19.28 11.92 -14.15
C ASN A 138 -19.77 12.63 -15.40
N LYS A 139 -18.97 12.66 -16.48
CA LYS A 139 -19.37 13.23 -17.78
C LYS A 139 -20.54 12.49 -18.41
N LYS A 140 -20.65 11.17 -18.20
CA LYS A 140 -21.70 10.34 -18.81
C LYS A 140 -23.01 10.26 -18.05
N LYS A 141 -22.99 10.55 -16.74
CA LYS A 141 -24.22 10.72 -15.94
C LYS A 141 -25.14 11.79 -16.54
N ASP A 142 -24.55 12.78 -17.19
CA ASP A 142 -25.24 13.89 -17.86
C ASP A 142 -25.97 13.47 -19.17
N GLN A 143 -25.63 12.31 -19.73
CA GLN A 143 -26.17 11.91 -21.04
C GLN A 143 -27.10 10.68 -21.05
N ARG A 144 -26.84 9.59 -20.31
CA ARG A 144 -27.69 8.36 -20.38
C ARG A 144 -27.66 7.44 -19.15
N GLY A 145 -27.61 7.96 -17.93
CA GLY A 145 -27.94 7.24 -16.68
C GLY A 145 -27.11 6.00 -16.29
N THR A 146 -26.19 5.52 -17.14
CA THR A 146 -25.40 4.31 -16.88
C THR A 146 -24.17 4.66 -16.05
N ARG A 147 -24.22 4.41 -14.74
CA ARG A 147 -23.11 4.69 -13.82
C ARG A 147 -22.06 3.59 -13.93
N LEU A 148 -20.96 3.89 -14.63
CA LEU A 148 -19.80 2.98 -14.78
C LEU A 148 -19.18 2.58 -13.44
N LEU A 149 -19.30 3.44 -12.44
CA LEU A 149 -18.76 3.22 -11.09
C LEU A 149 -19.60 2.25 -10.23
N VAL A 150 -20.76 1.76 -10.69
CA VAL A 150 -21.62 0.90 -9.84
C VAL A 150 -20.89 -0.40 -9.50
N GLY A 151 -20.67 -0.60 -8.21
CA GLY A 151 -20.03 -1.80 -7.67
C GLY A 151 -18.51 -1.86 -7.86
N MET A 152 -17.86 -0.80 -8.32
CA MET A 152 -16.39 -0.71 -8.37
C MET A 152 -15.87 -0.14 -7.03
N LYS A 153 -14.92 -0.84 -6.40
CA LYS A 153 -14.16 -0.29 -5.28
C LYS A 153 -12.99 0.55 -5.83
N LEU A 154 -12.79 1.73 -5.26
CA LEU A 154 -11.60 2.53 -5.50
C LEU A 154 -10.41 1.89 -4.79
N SER A 155 -9.20 2.13 -5.30
CA SER A 155 -7.99 1.57 -4.69
C SER A 155 -7.79 2.09 -3.27
N THR A 156 -7.51 1.17 -2.35
CA THR A 156 -7.08 1.47 -0.97
C THR A 156 -5.70 0.88 -0.69
N ALA A 157 -4.90 0.66 -1.75
CA ALA A 157 -3.61 -0.01 -1.66
C ALA A 157 -2.57 0.76 -0.83
N ARG A 158 -2.76 2.07 -0.60
CA ARG A 158 -1.88 2.90 0.26
C ARG A 158 -2.39 3.07 1.69
N ASP A 159 -3.58 2.55 2.01
CA ASP A 159 -4.17 2.73 3.34
C ASP A 159 -3.42 1.91 4.38
N PHE A 160 -3.39 2.41 5.62
CA PHE A 160 -2.87 1.64 6.74
C PHE A 160 -3.75 0.40 6.95
N LYS A 161 -3.16 -0.78 6.72
CA LYS A 161 -3.84 -2.05 6.96
C LYS A 161 -3.45 -2.58 8.35
N ILE A 162 -4.45 -2.77 9.20
CA ILE A 162 -4.26 -3.40 10.52
C ILE A 162 -4.30 -4.91 10.34
N ASP A 163 -3.25 -5.59 10.79
CA ASP A 163 -3.22 -7.05 10.87
C ASP A 163 -4.10 -7.48 12.04
N ALA A 164 -5.33 -7.92 11.73
CA ALA A 164 -6.29 -8.35 12.73
C ALA A 164 -5.75 -9.53 13.56
N GLY A 165 -4.93 -10.41 12.98
CA GLY A 165 -4.33 -11.54 13.67
C GLY A 165 -3.35 -11.08 14.75
N LYS A 166 -2.41 -10.21 14.37
CA LYS A 166 -1.46 -9.60 15.33
C LYS A 166 -2.16 -8.74 16.38
N LEU A 167 -3.23 -8.03 15.99
CA LEU A 167 -4.03 -7.28 16.94
C LEU A 167 -4.71 -8.22 17.96
N THR A 168 -5.31 -9.33 17.50
CA THR A 168 -5.94 -10.31 18.40
C THR A 168 -4.94 -11.03 19.29
N GLU A 169 -3.73 -11.32 18.81
CA GLU A 169 -2.64 -11.90 19.59
C GLU A 169 -2.19 -10.92 20.68
N ALA A 170 -1.88 -9.68 20.33
CA ALA A 170 -1.49 -8.64 21.29
C ALA A 170 -2.59 -8.33 22.33
N LEU A 171 -3.86 -8.39 21.93
CA LEU A 171 -4.99 -8.22 22.84
C LEU A 171 -5.16 -9.43 23.76
N SER A 172 -4.87 -10.65 23.28
CA SER A 172 -4.91 -11.88 24.09
C SER A 172 -3.77 -11.91 25.11
N ASP A 173 -2.54 -11.59 24.70
CA ASP A 173 -1.38 -11.52 25.59
C ASP A 173 -1.60 -10.53 26.73
N ARG A 174 -2.24 -9.39 26.45
CA ARG A 174 -2.56 -8.38 27.45
C ARG A 174 -3.63 -8.84 28.46
N ARG A 175 -4.56 -9.72 28.06
CA ARG A 175 -5.55 -10.31 28.98
C ARG A 175 -4.91 -11.30 29.94
N VAL A 176 -3.95 -12.11 29.49
CA VAL A 176 -3.22 -13.07 30.35
C VAL A 176 -2.40 -12.35 31.43
N VAL A 177 -1.80 -11.19 31.10
CA VAL A 177 -1.08 -10.36 32.09
C VAL A 177 -2.01 -9.76 33.13
N GLN A 178 -3.27 -9.50 32.78
CA GLN A 178 -4.26 -8.90 33.69
C GLN A 178 -4.92 -9.95 34.61
N GLU A 179 -4.98 -11.23 34.19
CA GLU A 179 -5.48 -12.35 35.00
C GLU A 179 -4.48 -12.88 36.05
N MET A 180 -3.19 -12.55 35.96
CA MET A 180 -2.18 -12.94 36.97
C MET A 180 -1.96 -11.91 38.09
N THR A 181 -2.71 -10.81 38.12
CA THR A 181 -2.60 -9.76 39.15
C THR A 181 -3.88 -9.62 40.00
N THR A 182 -4.50 -10.72 40.40
CA THR A 182 -5.48 -10.69 41.51
C THR A 182 -4.77 -11.01 42.82
N VAL A 183 -4.25 -9.96 43.46
CA VAL A 183 -3.82 -9.99 44.87
C VAL A 183 -5.09 -9.89 45.74
N PRO A 184 -5.26 -10.67 46.82
CA PRO A 184 -6.47 -10.62 47.63
C PRO A 184 -6.60 -9.28 48.36
N ASP A 185 -7.82 -8.74 48.36
CA ASP A 185 -8.25 -7.59 49.18
C ASP A 185 -8.03 -7.87 50.67
N GLU A 186 -7.26 -7.01 51.34
CA GLU A 186 -7.53 -6.69 52.74
C GLU A 186 -7.76 -5.18 52.87
N GLU A 187 -8.96 -4.85 53.38
CA GLU A 187 -9.36 -3.52 53.82
C GLU A 187 -8.45 -3.03 54.94
N THR A 188 -7.87 -1.84 54.79
CA THR A 188 -7.81 -0.92 55.93
C THR A 188 -8.04 0.51 55.47
N ARG A 189 -9.15 1.05 55.95
CA ARG A 189 -9.70 2.38 55.70
C ARG A 189 -9.11 3.38 56.71
N MET A 190 -9.03 4.66 56.29
CA MET A 190 -8.85 5.92 57.06
C MET A 190 -7.40 6.44 57.11
N LYS A 191 -7.06 7.73 56.87
CA LYS A 191 -7.79 9.02 56.74
C LYS A 191 -6.91 10.02 55.93
N PRO A 192 -7.46 11.16 55.47
CA PRO A 192 -6.80 12.07 54.53
C PRO A 192 -6.07 13.19 55.29
N ASP A 193 -4.77 13.40 55.08
CA ASP A 193 -4.11 14.68 55.37
C ASP A 193 -2.76 14.78 54.61
N ASP A 194 -2.44 16.01 54.21
CA ASP A 194 -1.20 16.53 53.63
C ASP A 194 -0.86 16.22 52.15
N VAL A 195 -1.41 17.07 51.26
CA VAL A 195 -0.82 17.37 49.95
C VAL A 195 0.02 18.64 50.06
N PRO A 196 1.37 18.58 49.98
CA PRO A 196 2.16 19.74 49.63
C PRO A 196 2.18 19.88 48.11
N VAL A 197 1.45 20.88 47.61
CA VAL A 197 1.59 21.39 46.24
C VAL A 197 2.93 22.14 46.12
N PRO A 198 3.76 21.88 45.10
CA PRO A 198 4.68 22.90 44.61
C PRO A 198 4.20 23.41 43.24
N ALA A 199 4.02 24.73 43.21
CA ALA A 199 3.61 25.52 42.07
C ALA A 199 4.66 25.53 40.93
N PRO A 200 4.26 25.93 39.71
CA PRO A 200 5.06 25.78 38.51
C PRO A 200 6.04 26.95 38.31
N GLY A 201 7.26 26.63 37.89
CA GLY A 201 8.13 27.57 37.19
C GLY A 201 9.46 27.88 37.86
N SER A 202 10.53 27.26 37.38
CA SER A 202 11.80 27.98 37.24
C SER A 202 12.53 27.50 35.97
N ARG A 203 12.60 28.40 34.99
CA ARG A 203 13.43 28.27 33.79
C ARG A 203 14.90 28.25 34.22
N LEU A 204 15.61 27.15 34.00
CA LEU A 204 17.07 27.19 33.95
C LEU A 204 17.55 27.33 32.50
N ARG A 205 18.04 28.54 32.19
CA ARG A 205 18.92 28.81 31.05
C ARG A 205 20.31 28.24 31.34
N LYS A 206 20.86 27.46 30.40
CA LYS A 206 22.30 27.35 30.09
C LYS A 206 22.36 27.10 28.57
N GLY A 207 22.88 28.01 27.74
CA GLY A 207 24.29 28.43 27.68
C GLY A 207 25.05 27.44 26.77
N ARG A 208 24.87 27.53 25.44
CA ARG A 208 25.83 28.09 24.47
C ARG A 208 27.12 27.26 24.30
N LYS A 209 27.30 26.68 23.10
CA LYS A 209 28.49 26.92 22.25
C LYS A 209 28.29 26.37 20.83
N ARG A 210 28.55 27.23 19.85
CA ARG A 210 28.55 27.00 18.40
C ARG A 210 30.01 26.87 17.91
N LYS A 211 30.12 26.25 16.71
CA LYS A 211 31.11 26.43 15.62
C LYS A 211 32.46 25.67 15.71
N PRO A 212 33.17 25.45 14.57
CA PRO A 212 32.88 25.89 13.19
C PRO A 212 32.95 24.79 12.10
N ALA A 213 32.61 25.22 10.87
CA ALA A 213 32.83 24.55 9.59
C ALA A 213 34.18 24.97 8.97
N SER A 214 34.71 24.10 8.11
CA SER A 214 35.69 24.37 7.03
C SER A 214 35.26 23.44 5.86
N LYS A 215 34.91 23.87 4.63
CA LYS A 215 35.71 24.50 3.55
C LYS A 215 37.06 23.81 3.37
N ASP A 216 37.61 23.53 2.21
CA ASP A 216 37.31 23.55 0.77
C ASP A 216 38.57 22.85 0.22
N GLU A 217 38.50 21.94 -0.76
CA GLU A 217 39.58 21.82 -1.76
C GLU A 217 39.18 20.84 -2.88
N SER A 218 38.91 21.45 -4.02
CA SER A 218 39.02 20.94 -5.38
C SER A 218 40.43 20.44 -5.67
N HIS A 219 40.55 19.32 -6.39
CA HIS A 219 41.64 19.14 -7.35
C HIS A 219 41.07 18.52 -8.63
N GLU A 220 41.13 19.31 -9.69
CA GLU A 220 41.23 18.85 -11.07
C GLU A 220 42.54 18.06 -11.21
N GLU A 221 42.49 16.92 -11.91
CA GLU A 221 43.57 16.49 -12.78
C GLU A 221 42.96 15.67 -13.92
N GLU A 222 43.20 16.19 -15.11
CA GLU A 222 42.85 15.73 -16.45
C GLU A 222 44.04 14.90 -16.94
N GLU A 223 43.85 13.63 -17.25
CA GLU A 223 44.79 12.85 -18.09
C GLU A 223 43.98 11.91 -19.00
N ASP A 224 44.34 12.01 -20.29
CA ASP A 224 43.94 11.25 -21.51
C ASP A 224 42.57 11.51 -22.18
#